data_AF-A0A353NYX2-F1
#
_entry.id   AF-A0A353NYX2-F1
#
_cell.length_a   1.000
_cell.length_b   1.000
_cell.length_c   1.000
_cell.angle_alpha   90.00
_cell.angle_beta   90.00
_cell.angle_gamma   90.00
#
_symmetry.space_group_name_H-M   'P 1'
#
loop_
_entity.id
_entity.type
_entity.pdbx_description
1 polymer ?
#
loop_
_entity_poly.entity_id
_entity_poly.type
_entity_poly.pdbx_seq_one_letter_code
_entity_poly.pdbx_strand_id
1 'polypeptide(L)'
;MKIKLKHSGLTLIEVLVSVTIIAILAAGLFAVGNYIDTQMKIERTKSTINLLVAALDQYFDFYHKFPDPNGALEEYRTGCANDDNDIERLYYKLTLAPDAKKILDQVNRKFLKDSDDDENPEIVDAWNENLRFRYIDGWNFPVIISAGPDKDFGDHNPKKTEDNISSKGL
;
A
#
# COMPACT_ATOMS: atom_id res chain seq x y z
N MET A 1 -47.37 49.68 20.28
CA MET A 1 -45.99 49.92 19.83
C MET A 1 -45.62 48.81 18.86
N LYS A 2 -45.57 49.08 17.54
CA LYS A 2 -45.25 48.06 16.51
C LYS A 2 -43.76 48.17 16.17
N ILE A 3 -42.99 47.12 16.44
CA ILE A 3 -41.57 47.02 16.07
C ILE A 3 -41.52 46.68 14.58
N LYS A 4 -41.01 47.59 13.76
CA LYS A 4 -40.76 47.32 12.33
C LYS A 4 -39.44 46.53 12.22
N LEU A 5 -39.53 45.26 11.86
CA LEU A 5 -38.38 44.47 11.43
C LEU A 5 -37.92 45.00 10.06
N LYS A 6 -36.69 45.53 9.99
CA LYS A 6 -36.06 45.92 8.73
C LYS A 6 -35.61 44.62 8.03
N HIS A 7 -36.21 44.30 6.88
CA HIS A 7 -35.69 43.26 6.00
C HIS A 7 -34.55 43.86 5.16
N SER A 8 -33.30 43.46 5.42
CA SER A 8 -32.19 43.69 4.49
C SER A 8 -32.22 42.58 3.44
N GLY A 9 -32.57 42.91 2.21
CA GLY A 9 -32.43 41.98 1.08
C GLY A 9 -30.95 41.87 0.70
N LEU A 10 -30.43 40.65 0.63
CA LEU A 10 -29.13 40.36 0.03
C LEU A 10 -29.14 40.82 -1.43
N THR A 11 -28.11 41.56 -1.85
CA THR A 11 -27.99 41.97 -3.24
C THR A 11 -27.50 40.80 -4.10
N LEU A 12 -27.92 40.74 -5.36
CA LEU A 12 -27.53 39.66 -6.28
C LEU A 12 -26.00 39.61 -6.47
N ILE A 13 -25.34 40.77 -6.43
CA ILE A 13 -23.88 40.86 -6.51
C ILE A 13 -23.18 40.29 -5.27
N GLU A 14 -23.73 40.50 -4.08
CA GLU A 14 -23.17 40.00 -2.82
C GLU A 14 -23.23 38.47 -2.78
N VAL A 15 -24.36 37.88 -3.17
CA VAL A 15 -24.49 36.42 -3.29
C VAL A 15 -23.52 35.86 -4.34
N LEU A 16 -23.37 36.54 -5.48
CA LEU A 16 -22.45 36.11 -6.53
C LEU A 16 -20.99 36.11 -6.04
N VAL A 17 -20.56 37.17 -5.35
CA VAL A 17 -19.21 37.27 -4.80
C VAL A 17 -18.99 36.21 -3.72
N SER A 18 -19.94 35.99 -2.82
CA SER A 18 -19.83 34.98 -1.77
C SER A 18 -19.69 33.57 -2.34
N VAL A 19 -20.53 33.18 -3.30
CA VAL A 19 -20.45 31.85 -3.93
C VAL A 19 -19.12 31.67 -4.66
N THR A 20 -18.63 32.73 -5.32
CA THR A 20 -17.31 32.70 -5.98
C THR A 20 -16.18 32.48 -4.99
N ILE A 21 -16.18 33.18 -3.85
CA ILE A 21 -15.16 33.00 -2.80
C ILE A 21 -15.22 31.59 -2.22
N ILE A 22 -16.42 31.07 -1.92
CA ILE A 22 -16.60 29.72 -1.38
C ILE A 22 -16.09 28.67 -2.37
N ALA A 23 -16.36 28.84 -3.67
CA ALA A 23 -15.87 27.93 -4.71
C ALA A 23 -14.33 27.88 -4.76
N ILE A 24 -13.66 29.04 -4.67
CA ILE A 24 -12.19 29.11 -4.66
C ILE A 24 -11.62 28.43 -3.40
N LEU A 25 -12.22 28.69 -2.23
CA LEU A 25 -11.79 28.07 -0.97
C LEU A 25 -11.98 26.54 -1.00
N ALA A 26 -13.12 26.08 -1.50
CA ALA A 26 -13.41 24.65 -1.63
C ALA A 26 -12.39 23.95 -2.55
N ALA A 27 -12.07 24.55 -3.70
CA ALA A 27 -11.07 23.99 -4.62
C ALA A 27 -9.69 23.84 -3.97
N GLY A 28 -9.26 24.83 -3.17
CA GLY A 28 -8.00 24.76 -2.42
C GLY A 28 -7.98 23.61 -1.39
N LEU A 29 -9.09 23.39 -0.68
CA LEU A 29 -9.21 22.30 0.30
C LEU A 29 -9.08 20.91 -0.36
N PHE A 30 -9.67 20.71 -1.54
CA PHE A 30 -9.55 19.43 -2.27
C PHE A 30 -8.10 19.12 -2.66
N ALA A 31 -7.34 20.11 -3.13
CA ALA A 31 -5.95 19.91 -3.53
C ALA A 31 -5.07 19.47 -2.33
N VAL A 32 -5.25 20.12 -1.18
CA VAL A 32 -4.52 19.77 0.06
C VAL A 32 -4.95 18.39 0.57
N GLY A 33 -6.27 18.10 0.54
CA GLY A 33 -6.80 16.80 0.95
C GLY A 33 -6.20 15.63 0.18
N ASN A 34 -6.11 15.73 -1.15
CA ASN A 34 -5.53 14.69 -2.00
C ASN A 34 -4.03 14.47 -1.74
N TYR A 35 -3.29 15.55 -1.48
CA TYR A 35 -1.87 15.46 -1.12
C TYR A 35 -1.68 14.72 0.20
N ILE A 36 -2.45 15.08 1.24
CA ILE A 36 -2.40 14.43 2.55
C ILE A 36 -2.79 12.94 2.44
N ASP A 37 -3.84 12.60 1.69
CA ASP A 37 -4.24 11.21 1.50
C ASP A 37 -3.13 10.39 0.84
N THR A 38 -2.47 10.94 -0.19
CA THR A 38 -1.32 10.29 -0.83
C THR A 38 -0.16 10.08 0.14
N GLN A 39 0.19 11.07 0.96
CA GLN A 39 1.25 10.92 1.97
C GLN A 39 0.89 9.87 3.02
N MET A 40 -0.37 9.82 3.47
CA MET A 40 -0.83 8.78 4.38
C MET A 40 -0.76 7.39 3.79
N LYS A 41 -1.07 7.24 2.50
CA LYS A 41 -0.94 5.97 1.77
C LYS A 41 0.52 5.54 1.69
N ILE A 42 1.43 6.45 1.33
CA ILE A 42 2.88 6.20 1.32
C ILE A 42 3.35 5.69 2.69
N GLU A 43 3.02 6.42 3.77
CA GLU A 43 3.47 6.05 5.12
C GLU A 43 2.89 4.72 5.60
N ARG A 44 1.63 4.41 5.25
CA ARG A 44 1.03 3.09 5.52
C ARG A 44 1.76 1.97 4.78
N THR A 45 2.04 2.17 3.49
CA THR A 45 2.78 1.20 2.68
C THR A 45 4.18 0.95 3.27
N LYS A 46 4.92 2.01 3.63
CA LYS A 46 6.23 1.89 4.30
C LYS A 46 6.14 1.11 5.61
N SER A 47 5.14 1.41 6.43
CA SER A 47 4.93 0.69 7.69
C SER A 47 4.65 -0.79 7.45
N THR A 48 3.84 -1.14 6.45
CA THR A 48 3.60 -2.54 6.08
C THR A 48 4.89 -3.21 5.61
N ILE A 49 5.67 -2.55 4.74
CA ILE A 49 6.96 -3.08 4.28
C ILE A 49 7.92 -3.31 5.45
N ASN A 50 8.00 -2.38 6.41
CA ASN A 50 8.86 -2.53 7.59
C ASN A 50 8.46 -3.70 8.48
N LEU A 51 7.14 -3.97 8.64
CA LEU A 51 6.67 -5.15 9.34
C LEU A 51 7.10 -6.44 8.62
N LEU A 52 7.03 -6.46 7.29
CA LEU A 52 7.46 -7.62 6.51
C LEU A 52 8.97 -7.83 6.54
N VAL A 53 9.76 -6.75 6.53
CA VAL A 53 11.21 -6.80 6.73
C VAL A 53 11.55 -7.38 8.11
N ALA A 54 10.88 -6.91 9.16
CA ALA A 54 11.08 -7.46 10.51
C ALA A 54 10.65 -8.94 10.59
N ALA A 55 9.57 -9.33 9.91
CA ALA A 55 9.16 -10.74 9.83
C ALA A 55 10.18 -11.58 9.04
N LEU A 56 10.78 -11.04 7.99
CA LEU A 56 11.87 -11.67 7.24
C LEU A 56 13.12 -11.88 8.11
N ASP A 57 13.48 -10.90 8.95
CA ASP A 57 14.56 -11.06 9.93
C ASP A 57 14.29 -12.23 10.87
N GLN A 58 13.08 -12.29 11.45
CA GLN A 58 12.71 -13.40 12.33
C GLN A 58 12.65 -14.75 11.61
N TYR A 59 12.25 -14.76 10.34
CA TYR A 59 12.29 -15.96 9.52
C TYR A 59 13.74 -16.43 9.29
N PHE A 60 14.65 -15.49 9.00
CA PHE A 60 16.08 -15.79 8.86
C PHE A 60 16.69 -16.29 10.16
N ASP A 61 16.35 -15.70 11.31
CA ASP A 61 16.80 -16.16 12.61
C ASP A 61 16.39 -17.63 12.87
N PHE A 62 15.22 -18.03 12.39
CA PHE A 62 14.70 -19.39 12.57
C PHE A 62 15.27 -20.41 11.56
N TYR A 63 15.36 -20.06 10.27
CA TYR A 63 15.75 -20.98 9.20
C TYR A 63 17.19 -20.79 8.70
N HIS A 64 17.89 -19.74 9.13
CA HIS A 64 19.21 -19.32 8.66
C HIS A 64 19.32 -19.11 7.14
N LYS A 65 18.18 -18.83 6.50
CA LYS A 65 18.06 -18.52 5.08
C LYS A 65 16.79 -17.70 4.84
N PHE A 66 16.78 -16.89 3.79
CA PHE A 66 15.58 -16.18 3.37
C PHE A 66 14.65 -17.08 2.53
N PRO A 67 13.35 -16.74 2.46
CA PRO A 67 12.41 -17.41 1.55
C PRO A 67 12.87 -17.29 0.09
N ASP A 68 12.82 -18.40 -0.64
CA ASP A 68 13.06 -18.41 -2.08
C ASP A 68 11.77 -18.02 -2.82
N PRO A 69 11.73 -16.91 -3.59
CA PRO A 69 10.55 -16.49 -4.34
C PRO A 69 10.13 -17.51 -5.40
N ASN A 70 11.08 -18.29 -5.93
CA ASN A 70 10.87 -19.27 -6.99
C ASN A 70 10.79 -20.71 -6.47
N GLY A 71 10.91 -20.91 -5.15
CA GLY A 71 10.93 -22.23 -4.55
C GLY A 71 9.63 -22.97 -4.78
N ALA A 72 9.71 -24.23 -5.19
CA ALA A 72 8.54 -25.10 -5.30
C ALA A 72 7.87 -25.23 -3.91
N LEU A 73 6.59 -24.89 -3.84
CA LEU A 73 5.75 -25.20 -2.69
C LEU A 73 5.09 -26.56 -2.96
N GLU A 74 5.65 -27.66 -2.44
CA GLU A 74 5.07 -29.00 -2.63
C GLU A 74 3.66 -29.16 -2.03
N GLU A 75 3.28 -28.27 -1.11
CA GLU A 75 1.99 -28.27 -0.41
C GLU A 75 1.01 -27.20 -0.92
N TYR A 76 1.38 -26.42 -1.95
CA TYR A 76 0.44 -25.51 -2.60
C TYR A 76 -0.51 -26.30 -3.48
N ARG A 77 -1.78 -26.34 -3.07
CA ARG A 77 -2.84 -26.78 -3.99
C ARG A 77 -2.90 -25.75 -5.12
N THR A 78 -3.09 -26.27 -6.32
CA THR A 78 -3.51 -25.57 -7.54
C THR A 78 -2.49 -24.65 -8.24
N GLY A 79 -2.04 -25.09 -9.42
CA GLY A 79 -2.16 -24.34 -10.68
C GLY A 79 -1.27 -23.12 -10.97
N CYS A 80 -0.72 -22.42 -9.98
CA CYS A 80 -0.13 -21.08 -10.15
C CYS A 80 1.37 -21.15 -10.48
N ALA A 81 1.74 -21.94 -11.50
CA ALA A 81 3.13 -22.20 -11.87
C ALA A 81 3.83 -21.05 -12.61
N ASN A 82 3.12 -19.98 -12.99
CA ASN A 82 3.67 -18.92 -13.83
C ASN A 82 3.38 -17.53 -13.23
N ASP A 83 4.45 -16.98 -12.65
CA ASP A 83 4.90 -15.58 -12.71
C ASP A 83 4.47 -14.47 -11.74
N ASP A 84 3.37 -14.51 -10.95
CA ASP A 84 2.98 -13.29 -10.20
C ASP A 84 2.67 -13.41 -8.69
N ASN A 85 2.82 -14.60 -8.07
CA ASN A 85 2.42 -14.83 -6.66
C ASN A 85 3.61 -14.83 -5.68
N ASP A 86 4.67 -14.03 -5.94
CA ASP A 86 5.88 -13.98 -5.10
C ASP A 86 5.58 -13.54 -3.65
N ILE A 87 4.66 -12.59 -3.49
CA ILE A 87 4.25 -12.05 -2.19
C ILE A 87 3.35 -12.99 -1.40
N GLU A 88 2.52 -13.76 -2.08
CA GLU A 88 1.64 -14.77 -1.48
C GLU A 88 2.48 -15.93 -0.92
N ARG A 89 3.45 -16.40 -1.72
CA ARG A 89 4.47 -17.36 -1.28
C ARG A 89 5.23 -16.84 -0.08
N LEU A 90 5.64 -15.56 -0.10
CA LEU A 90 6.29 -14.93 1.04
C LEU A 90 5.38 -14.97 2.27
N TYR A 91 4.12 -14.54 2.15
CA TYR A 91 3.14 -14.55 3.24
C TYR A 91 3.07 -15.95 3.87
N TYR A 92 2.86 -16.98 3.05
CA TYR A 92 2.83 -18.36 3.52
C TYR A 92 4.12 -18.75 4.25
N LYS A 93 5.29 -18.53 3.65
CA LYS A 93 6.58 -18.87 4.27
C LYS A 93 6.77 -18.19 5.62
N LEU A 94 6.43 -16.91 5.74
CA LEU A 94 6.53 -16.17 7.01
C LEU A 94 5.63 -16.77 8.10
N THR A 95 4.48 -17.37 7.76
CA THR A 95 3.63 -18.06 8.75
C THR A 95 4.27 -19.33 9.33
N LEU A 96 5.24 -19.93 8.65
CA LEU A 96 5.92 -21.16 9.10
C LEU A 96 6.94 -20.92 10.21
N ALA A 97 7.42 -19.68 10.39
CA ALA A 97 8.29 -19.30 11.49
C ALA A 97 7.44 -18.66 12.61
N PRO A 98 7.43 -19.19 13.85
CA PRO A 98 6.53 -18.71 14.90
C PRO A 98 6.66 -17.22 15.23
N ASP A 99 7.88 -16.70 15.27
CA ASP A 99 8.13 -15.29 15.62
C ASP A 99 7.89 -14.35 14.42
N ALA A 100 8.21 -14.79 13.19
CA ALA A 100 7.82 -14.08 11.98
C ALA A 100 6.29 -13.97 11.86
N LYS A 101 5.57 -15.05 12.15
CA LYS A 101 4.11 -15.08 12.17
C LYS A 101 3.52 -14.07 13.17
N LYS A 102 4.09 -13.94 14.37
CA LYS A 102 3.61 -12.95 15.36
C LYS A 102 3.72 -11.52 14.86
N ILE A 103 4.75 -11.21 14.09
CA ILE A 103 4.92 -9.89 13.46
C ILE A 103 3.93 -9.74 12.30
N LEU A 104 3.80 -10.76 11.46
CA LEU A 104 2.88 -10.79 10.34
C LEU A 104 1.41 -10.60 10.77
N ASP A 105 1.02 -11.19 11.90
CA ASP A 105 -0.32 -11.05 12.50
C ASP A 105 -0.64 -9.58 12.90
N GLN A 106 0.36 -8.68 12.94
CA GLN A 106 0.18 -7.24 13.18
C GLN A 106 -0.14 -6.46 11.90
N VAL A 107 0.06 -7.05 10.72
CA VAL A 107 -0.33 -6.43 9.44
C VAL A 107 -1.85 -6.22 9.46
N ASN A 108 -2.27 -5.01 9.07
CA ASN A 108 -3.69 -4.70 9.01
C ASN A 108 -4.36 -5.59 7.96
N ARG A 109 -5.39 -6.35 8.37
CA ARG A 109 -6.15 -7.27 7.51
C ARG A 109 -6.70 -6.64 6.24
N LYS A 110 -6.89 -5.31 6.20
CA LYS A 110 -7.30 -4.60 4.98
C LYS A 110 -6.27 -4.70 3.84
N PHE A 111 -5.01 -4.95 4.19
CA PHE A 111 -3.92 -5.18 3.24
C PHE A 111 -3.74 -6.66 2.89
N LEU A 112 -4.58 -7.55 3.41
CA LEU A 112 -4.62 -8.95 2.98
C LEU A 112 -5.79 -9.09 2.01
N LYS A 113 -5.50 -9.47 0.77
CA LYS A 113 -6.48 -9.73 -0.28
C LYS A 113 -6.26 -11.11 -0.85
N ASP A 114 -7.27 -11.61 -1.52
CA ASP A 114 -7.19 -12.78 -2.38
C ASP A 114 -7.52 -12.22 -3.77
N SER A 115 -6.50 -12.02 -4.59
CA SER A 115 -6.59 -11.22 -5.82
C SER A 115 -6.88 -12.08 -7.03
N ASP A 116 -6.59 -13.37 -6.95
CA ASP A 116 -6.87 -14.38 -7.97
C ASP A 116 -7.96 -15.40 -7.59
N ASP A 117 -8.63 -15.21 -6.44
CA ASP A 117 -9.71 -16.05 -5.89
C ASP A 117 -9.25 -17.51 -5.64
N ASP A 118 -7.98 -17.71 -5.28
CA ASP A 118 -7.39 -19.03 -5.02
C ASP A 118 -7.42 -19.46 -3.54
N GLU A 119 -8.08 -18.66 -2.69
CA GLU A 119 -8.19 -18.77 -1.22
C GLU A 119 -6.89 -18.45 -0.45
N ASN A 120 -5.83 -17.99 -1.12
CA ASN A 120 -4.58 -17.59 -0.48
C ASN A 120 -4.41 -16.08 -0.44
N PRO A 121 -4.01 -15.52 0.72
CA PRO A 121 -3.92 -14.08 0.85
C PRO A 121 -2.60 -13.52 0.30
N GLU A 122 -2.68 -12.50 -0.56
CA GLU A 122 -1.58 -11.61 -0.91
C GLU A 122 -1.58 -10.34 -0.07
N ILE A 123 -0.39 -9.79 0.14
CA ILE A 123 -0.23 -8.51 0.82
C ILE A 123 -0.23 -7.40 -0.23
N VAL A 124 -1.20 -6.49 -0.12
CA VAL A 124 -1.34 -5.33 -1.00
C VAL A 124 -0.90 -4.04 -0.32
N ASP A 125 -0.53 -3.06 -1.14
CA ASP A 125 -0.23 -1.71 -0.68
C ASP A 125 -1.48 -0.84 -0.49
N ALA A 126 -1.28 0.44 -0.15
CA ALA A 126 -2.36 1.39 0.06
C ALA A 126 -3.10 1.84 -1.21
N TRP A 127 -2.59 1.51 -2.40
CA TRP A 127 -3.25 1.68 -3.70
C TRP A 127 -3.89 0.38 -4.21
N ASN A 128 -3.87 -0.66 -3.37
CA ASN A 128 -4.46 -1.96 -3.63
C ASN A 128 -3.73 -2.72 -4.74
N GLU A 129 -2.43 -2.52 -4.84
CA GLU A 129 -1.55 -3.28 -5.72
C GLU A 129 -0.77 -4.32 -4.91
N ASN A 130 -0.57 -5.52 -5.47
CA ASN A 130 0.21 -6.57 -4.83
C ASN A 130 1.64 -6.06 -4.60
N LEU A 131 2.18 -6.24 -3.40
CA LEU A 131 3.60 -6.00 -3.20
C LEU A 131 4.39 -7.04 -4.00
N ARG A 132 5.63 -6.70 -4.40
CA ARG A 132 6.57 -7.66 -4.98
C ARG A 132 7.66 -8.02 -3.99
N PHE A 133 8.04 -9.28 -3.99
CA PHE A 133 9.12 -9.85 -3.19
C PHE A 133 10.23 -10.38 -4.10
N ARG A 134 11.41 -9.75 -4.04
CA ARG A 134 12.58 -10.14 -4.83
C ARG A 134 13.70 -10.59 -3.93
N TYR A 135 14.20 -11.79 -4.18
CA TYR A 135 15.41 -12.29 -3.56
C TYR A 135 16.19 -13.15 -4.55
N ILE A 136 17.52 -13.00 -4.53
CA ILE A 136 18.45 -13.82 -5.29
C ILE A 136 19.48 -14.31 -4.29
N ASP A 137 19.83 -15.60 -4.38
CA ASP A 137 20.86 -16.17 -3.52
C ASP A 137 22.17 -15.38 -3.61
N GLY A 138 22.81 -15.16 -2.45
CA GLY A 138 23.96 -14.27 -2.30
C GLY A 138 23.63 -12.78 -2.10
N TRP A 139 22.36 -12.34 -2.18
CA TRP A 139 21.98 -11.03 -1.67
C TRP A 139 22.02 -11.01 -0.14
N ASN A 140 22.50 -9.91 0.44
CA ASN A 140 22.56 -9.73 1.89
C ASN A 140 21.16 -9.72 2.54
N PHE A 141 20.16 -9.21 1.82
CA PHE A 141 18.79 -9.12 2.29
C PHE A 141 17.80 -9.09 1.11
N PRO A 142 16.59 -9.69 1.24
CA PRO A 142 15.53 -9.58 0.26
C PRO A 142 14.99 -8.15 0.09
N VAL A 143 14.24 -7.93 -0.98
CA VAL A 143 13.65 -6.63 -1.29
C VAL A 143 12.14 -6.76 -1.44
N ILE A 144 11.42 -5.88 -0.76
CA ILE A 144 9.97 -5.73 -0.93
C ILE A 144 9.72 -4.40 -1.63
N ILE A 145 8.82 -4.40 -2.62
CA ILE A 145 8.55 -3.24 -3.48
C ILE A 145 7.03 -3.04 -3.61
N SER A 146 6.57 -1.82 -3.45
CA SER A 146 5.23 -1.36 -3.85
C SER A 146 5.34 -0.53 -5.13
N ALA A 147 4.35 -0.68 -6.01
CA ALA A 147 4.22 0.09 -7.24
C ALA A 147 3.74 1.54 -7.02
N GLY A 148 3.47 1.93 -5.77
CA GLY A 148 3.10 3.30 -5.47
C GLY A 148 1.78 3.77 -6.11
N PRO A 149 1.58 5.10 -6.18
CA PRO A 149 0.42 5.74 -6.79
C PRO A 149 0.11 5.35 -8.23
N ASP A 150 1.12 5.11 -9.07
CA ASP A 150 0.93 4.84 -10.50
C ASP A 150 0.62 3.36 -10.79
N LYS A 151 0.83 2.48 -9.80
CA LYS A 151 0.60 1.03 -9.85
C LYS A 151 1.41 0.31 -10.92
N ASP A 152 2.55 0.87 -11.31
CA ASP A 152 3.41 0.30 -12.34
C ASP A 152 4.80 0.03 -11.76
N PHE A 153 5.25 -1.22 -11.81
CA PHE A 153 6.60 -1.56 -11.36
C PHE A 153 7.71 -1.14 -12.33
N GLY A 154 7.35 -0.59 -13.48
CA GLY A 154 8.27 -0.13 -14.53
C GLY A 154 8.75 -1.24 -15.46
N ASP A 155 8.07 -2.40 -15.49
CA ASP A 155 8.48 -3.57 -16.28
C ASP A 155 8.55 -3.28 -17.80
N HIS A 156 7.69 -2.37 -18.27
CA HIS A 156 7.66 -1.92 -19.67
C HIS A 156 8.21 -0.52 -19.89
N ASN A 157 8.38 0.26 -18.81
CA ASN A 157 8.92 1.62 -18.85
C ASN A 157 9.67 1.94 -17.56
N PRO A 158 11.01 1.91 -17.54
CA PRO A 158 11.81 2.16 -16.35
C PRO A 158 11.61 3.56 -15.72
N LYS A 159 11.01 4.51 -16.43
CA LYS A 159 10.68 5.83 -15.85
C LYS A 159 9.52 5.80 -14.86
N LYS A 160 8.74 4.72 -14.87
CA LYS A 160 7.63 4.49 -13.94
C LYS A 160 8.08 3.78 -12.66
N THR A 161 9.31 4.01 -12.22
CA THR A 161 9.78 3.50 -10.93
C THR A 161 10.04 4.63 -9.94
N GLU A 162 9.71 5.87 -10.30
CA GLU A 162 10.02 7.07 -9.52
C GLU A 162 9.20 7.14 -8.22
N ASP A 163 7.98 6.60 -8.22
CA ASP A 163 7.07 6.56 -7.08
C ASP A 163 7.02 5.18 -6.37
N ASN A 164 7.78 4.20 -6.88
CA ASN A 164 7.92 2.91 -6.23
C ASN A 164 8.55 3.04 -4.84
N ILE A 165 7.96 2.34 -3.88
CA ILE A 165 8.44 2.33 -2.49
C ILE A 165 9.13 0.99 -2.25
N SER A 166 10.43 1.02 -1.94
CA SER A 166 11.24 -0.20 -1.77
C SER A 166 11.91 -0.25 -0.40
N SER A 167 11.98 -1.45 0.19
CA SER A 167 12.70 -1.70 1.45
C SER A 167 14.20 -1.33 1.41
N LYS A 168 14.82 -1.21 0.22
CA LYS A 168 16.23 -0.79 0.09
C LYS A 168 16.49 0.68 0.47
N GLY A 169 15.45 1.51 0.50
CA GLY A 169 15.56 2.95 0.76
C GLY A 169 14.79 3.43 1.99
N LEU A 170 14.36 2.51 2.86
CA LEU A 170 13.63 2.80 4.11
C LEU A 170 14.56 2.83 5.32
#